data_AF-A0A957F9Y9-F1
#
_entry.id   AF-A0A957F9Y9-F1
#
_cell.length_a   1.000
_cell.length_b   1.000
_cell.length_c   1.000
_cell.angle_alpha   90.00
_cell.angle_beta   90.00
_cell.angle_gamma   90.00
#
_symmetry.space_group_name_H-M   'P 1'
#
loop_
_entity.id
_entity.type
_entity.pdbx_description
1 polymer ?
#
loop_
_entity_poly.entity_id
_entity_poly.type
_entity_poly.pdbx_seq_one_letter_code
_entity_poly.pdbx_strand_id
1 'polypeptide(L)'
;MGLALNASTRSAARTALVLALLLLALSACSLINRNADGSQLGHETVLAEQGVLTCSSQCRERGQCGTAGDQTVVLGGLVQPRTSEHDLLLPANSPVTILSSQAYTVRQRLDQTEFPINFYVVSTQDNTKAGWVAGWCLAAP
;
A
#
# COMPACT_ATOMS: atom_id res chain seq x y z
N MET A 1 24.62 58.38 31.79
CA MET A 1 23.49 57.70 31.11
C MET A 1 24.06 56.54 30.29
N GLY A 2 24.07 55.33 30.86
CA GLY A 2 24.62 54.13 30.22
C GLY A 2 23.48 53.18 29.85
N LEU A 3 23.36 52.90 28.55
CA LEU A 3 22.33 52.06 27.94
C LEU A 3 22.48 50.60 28.39
N ALA A 4 21.51 50.12 29.16
CA ALA A 4 21.29 48.70 29.40
C ALA A 4 20.50 48.11 28.23
N LEU A 5 21.19 47.47 27.30
CA LEU A 5 20.57 46.57 26.31
C LEU A 5 21.41 45.29 26.22
N ASN A 6 20.73 44.15 26.00
CA ASN A 6 21.26 42.85 25.56
C ASN A 6 21.31 41.67 26.54
N ALA A 7 20.32 41.54 27.44
CA ALA A 7 20.01 40.24 28.03
C ALA A 7 18.83 39.51 27.33
N SER A 8 17.84 40.27 26.84
CA SER A 8 16.58 39.69 26.31
C SER A 8 16.69 39.06 24.92
N THR A 9 17.63 39.53 24.08
CA THR A 9 17.80 39.08 22.68
C THR A 9 18.41 37.68 22.54
N ARG A 10 19.16 37.22 23.54
CA ARG A 10 19.80 35.89 23.51
C ARG A 10 18.82 34.74 23.76
N SER A 11 17.72 35.00 24.47
CA SER A 11 16.70 34.00 24.78
C SER A 11 15.81 33.72 23.56
N ALA A 12 15.32 34.76 22.90
CA ALA A 12 14.48 34.64 21.70
C ALA A 12 15.19 33.90 20.54
N ALA A 13 16.49 34.14 20.33
CA ALA A 13 17.27 33.46 19.30
C ALA A 13 17.44 31.95 19.57
N ARG A 14 17.57 31.56 20.84
CA ARG A 14 17.66 30.14 21.24
C ARG A 14 16.34 29.42 21.06
N THR A 15 15.23 30.06 21.44
CA THR A 15 13.88 29.50 21.26
C THR A 15 13.54 29.35 19.77
N ALA A 16 13.90 30.34 18.94
CA ALA A 16 13.70 30.28 17.50
C ALA A 16 14.51 29.15 16.84
N LEU A 17 15.76 28.93 17.29
CA LEU A 17 16.61 27.85 16.78
C LEU A 17 16.07 26.46 17.15
N VAL A 18 15.61 26.28 18.38
CA VAL A 18 14.99 25.02 18.84
C VAL A 18 13.70 24.73 18.07
N LEU A 19 12.87 25.75 17.85
CA LEU A 19 11.63 25.60 17.08
C LEU A 19 11.92 25.26 15.60
N ALA A 20 12.93 25.88 15.00
CA ALA A 20 13.36 25.58 13.63
C ALA A 20 13.89 24.13 13.49
N LEU A 21 14.68 23.66 14.46
CA LEU A 21 15.17 22.28 14.49
C LEU A 21 14.04 21.26 14.67
N LEU A 22 13.04 21.56 15.51
CA LEU A 22 11.85 20.72 15.68
C LEU A 22 11.04 20.62 14.37
N LEU A 23 10.84 21.74 13.66
CA LEU A 23 10.13 21.76 12.38
C LEU A 23 10.88 20.98 11.28
N LEU A 24 12.21 21.03 11.27
CA LEU A 24 13.06 20.24 10.36
C LEU A 24 13.01 18.74 10.69
N ALA A 25 12.93 18.36 11.96
CA ALA A 25 12.78 16.97 12.36
C ALA A 25 11.40 16.39 11.99
N LEU A 26 10.34 17.20 12.11
CA LEU A 26 8.97 16.82 11.76
C LEU A 26 8.80 16.61 10.23
N SER A 27 9.49 17.39 9.39
CA SER A 27 9.43 17.20 7.94
C SER A 27 10.21 15.96 7.46
N ALA A 28 11.24 15.53 8.19
CA ALA A 28 12.01 14.33 7.87
C ALA A 28 11.22 13.02 8.09
N CYS A 29 10.32 12.99 9.10
CA CYS A 29 9.49 11.80 9.36
C CYS A 29 8.47 11.52 8.25
N SER A 30 7.99 12.54 7.54
CA SER A 30 7.00 12.39 6.47
C SER A 30 7.56 11.75 5.19
N LEU A 31 8.89 11.79 4.98
CA LEU A 31 9.54 11.21 3.80
C LEU A 31 9.88 9.73 3.96
N ILE A 32 10.01 9.23 5.19
CA ILE A 32 10.46 7.85 5.47
C ILE A 32 9.29 6.85 5.41
N ASN A 33 8.03 7.30 5.43
CA ASN A 33 6.87 6.41 5.37
C ASN A 33 6.42 6.04 3.93
N ARG A 34 7.30 6.17 2.93
CA ARG A 34 7.05 5.72 1.55
C ARG A 34 7.47 4.26 1.35
N ASN A 35 6.99 3.36 2.21
CA ASN A 35 6.97 1.92 1.92
C ASN A 35 5.66 1.58 1.17
N ALA A 36 5.32 2.36 0.14
CA ALA A 36 4.25 1.99 -0.76
C ALA A 36 4.87 1.06 -1.81
N ASP A 37 4.52 -0.23 -1.73
CA ASP A 37 4.88 -1.29 -2.66
C ASP A 37 4.39 -0.96 -4.08
N GLY A 38 5.15 -0.11 -4.77
CA GLY A 38 5.10 0.10 -6.21
C GLY A 38 4.75 1.51 -6.67
N SER A 39 5.27 1.87 -7.85
CA SER A 39 4.93 3.13 -8.52
C SER A 39 3.74 2.89 -9.43
N GLN A 40 2.68 3.69 -9.28
CA GLN A 40 1.49 3.64 -10.12
C GLN A 40 1.86 3.94 -11.59
N LEU A 41 1.39 3.08 -12.49
CA LEU A 41 1.52 3.25 -13.93
C LEU A 41 0.13 3.48 -14.54
N GLY A 42 -0.21 4.75 -14.75
CA GLY A 42 -1.41 5.12 -15.51
C GLY A 42 -2.69 5.30 -14.68
N HIS A 43 -3.83 5.22 -15.36
CA HIS A 43 -5.16 5.53 -14.83
C HIS A 43 -5.92 4.25 -14.48
N GLU A 44 -6.71 4.31 -13.41
CA GLU A 44 -7.66 3.26 -13.02
C GLU A 44 -8.71 3.05 -14.11
N THR A 45 -8.94 1.80 -14.50
CA THR A 45 -9.94 1.40 -15.50
C THR A 45 -11.09 0.67 -14.82
N VAL A 46 -12.33 1.09 -15.06
CA VAL A 46 -13.55 0.44 -14.54
C VAL A 46 -13.95 -0.72 -15.45
N LEU A 47 -14.21 -1.91 -14.89
CA LEU A 47 -14.40 -3.15 -15.66
C LEU A 47 -15.77 -3.80 -15.45
N ALA A 48 -16.29 -3.85 -14.23
CA ALA A 48 -17.55 -4.53 -13.89
C ALA A 48 -17.65 -5.98 -14.43
N GLU A 49 -16.55 -6.73 -14.37
CA GLU A 49 -16.41 -8.11 -14.84
C GLU A 49 -16.54 -9.12 -13.69
N GLN A 50 -16.76 -10.41 -13.99
CA GLN A 50 -16.65 -11.48 -12.99
C GLN A 50 -15.26 -12.10 -13.00
N GLY A 51 -14.82 -12.61 -11.86
CA GLY A 51 -13.59 -13.40 -11.75
C GLY A 51 -13.65 -14.38 -10.58
N VAL A 52 -12.63 -15.23 -10.47
CA VAL A 52 -12.47 -16.16 -9.34
C VAL A 52 -11.13 -15.93 -8.66
N LEU A 53 -11.14 -15.70 -7.36
CA LEU A 53 -9.92 -15.62 -6.56
C LEU A 53 -9.26 -16.99 -6.52
N THR A 54 -7.96 -17.07 -6.77
CA THR A 54 -7.24 -18.34 -6.83
C THR A 54 -5.86 -18.26 -6.21
N CYS A 55 -5.49 -19.30 -5.47
CA CYS A 55 -4.12 -19.53 -5.01
C CYS A 55 -3.34 -20.37 -6.03
N SER A 56 -3.21 -19.82 -7.24
CA SER A 56 -2.35 -20.37 -8.29
C SER A 56 -0.89 -20.55 -7.80
N SER A 57 -0.07 -21.30 -8.54
CA SER A 57 1.37 -21.40 -8.24
C SER A 57 2.00 -20.01 -8.22
N GLN A 58 1.69 -19.16 -9.21
CA GLN A 58 2.21 -17.81 -9.31
C GLN A 58 1.77 -16.92 -8.14
N CYS A 59 0.49 -16.96 -7.74
CA CYS A 59 0.01 -16.21 -6.59
C CYS A 59 0.72 -16.65 -5.28
N ARG A 60 0.91 -17.96 -5.09
CA ARG A 60 1.61 -18.52 -3.92
C ARG A 60 3.10 -18.19 -3.88
N GLU A 61 3.81 -18.35 -5.00
CA GLU A 61 5.24 -18.06 -5.12
C GLU A 61 5.54 -16.58 -4.87
N ARG A 62 4.56 -15.71 -5.09
CA ARG A 62 4.63 -14.26 -4.83
C ARG A 62 4.14 -13.87 -3.44
N GLY A 63 3.87 -14.84 -2.57
CA GLY A 63 3.46 -14.60 -1.18
C GLY A 63 2.07 -13.99 -1.03
N GLN A 64 1.21 -14.10 -2.04
CA GLN A 64 -0.13 -13.50 -2.06
C GLN A 64 -1.24 -14.46 -1.57
N CYS A 65 -0.83 -15.58 -0.96
CA CYS A 65 -1.72 -16.59 -0.41
C CYS A 65 -1.28 -17.00 0.98
N GLY A 66 -2.27 -17.38 1.79
CA GLY A 66 -2.05 -17.89 3.13
C GLY A 66 -3.20 -18.78 3.59
N THR A 67 -3.27 -18.96 4.90
CA THR A 67 -4.31 -19.76 5.56
C THR A 67 -4.94 -18.97 6.70
N ALA A 68 -6.26 -19.04 6.84
CA ALA A 68 -7.02 -18.49 7.96
C ALA A 68 -7.82 -19.63 8.59
N GLY A 69 -7.29 -20.20 9.69
CA GLY A 69 -7.75 -21.51 10.18
C GLY A 69 -7.50 -22.59 9.12
N ASP A 70 -8.52 -23.39 8.82
CA ASP A 70 -8.45 -24.46 7.82
C ASP A 70 -8.71 -23.99 6.38
N GLN A 71 -8.98 -22.69 6.17
CA GLN A 71 -9.30 -22.15 4.86
C GLN A 71 -8.08 -21.51 4.20
N THR A 72 -7.88 -21.82 2.91
CA THR A 72 -6.93 -21.09 2.06
C THR A 72 -7.51 -19.73 1.68
N VAL A 73 -6.68 -18.69 1.75
CA VAL A 73 -7.09 -17.31 1.47
C VAL A 73 -6.13 -16.63 0.51
N VAL A 74 -6.68 -15.77 -0.34
CA VAL A 74 -5.93 -14.75 -1.08
C VAL A 74 -5.73 -13.55 -0.17
N LEU A 75 -4.50 -13.05 -0.12
CA LEU A 75 -4.10 -11.90 0.67
C LEU A 75 -4.19 -10.64 -0.20
N GLY A 76 -4.80 -9.59 0.34
CA GLY A 76 -5.04 -8.34 -0.38
C GLY A 76 -4.74 -7.10 0.45
N GLY A 77 -5.11 -5.95 -0.09
CA GLY A 77 -5.06 -4.66 0.57
C GLY A 77 -6.44 -4.00 0.63
N LEU A 78 -6.87 -3.50 1.79
CA LEU A 78 -8.15 -2.81 1.94
C LEU A 78 -8.16 -1.47 1.19
N VAL A 79 -7.10 -0.67 1.37
CA VAL A 79 -7.07 0.73 0.90
C VAL A 79 -6.25 0.89 -0.37
N GLN A 80 -5.21 0.08 -0.55
CA GLN A 80 -4.25 0.21 -1.65
C GLN A 80 -3.69 -1.14 -2.08
N PRO A 81 -3.10 -1.24 -3.27
CA PRO A 81 -2.29 -2.39 -3.68
C PRO A 81 -1.19 -2.73 -2.69
N ARG A 82 -0.99 -4.03 -2.48
CA ARG A 82 0.02 -4.57 -1.56
C ARG A 82 0.65 -5.82 -2.14
N THR A 83 1.98 -5.92 -2.06
CA THR A 83 2.69 -7.20 -2.26
C THR A 83 3.18 -7.80 -0.94
N SER A 84 3.01 -7.08 0.16
CA SER A 84 3.37 -7.49 1.50
C SER A 84 2.50 -6.76 2.54
N GLU A 85 2.58 -7.17 3.81
CA GLU A 85 1.84 -6.54 4.92
C GLU A 85 0.33 -6.42 4.66
N HIS A 86 -0.26 -7.53 4.23
CA HIS A 86 -1.66 -7.62 3.86
C HIS A 86 -2.60 -7.37 5.04
N ASP A 87 -3.66 -6.62 4.79
CA ASP A 87 -4.70 -6.25 5.76
C ASP A 87 -6.10 -6.73 5.33
N LEU A 88 -6.18 -7.51 4.23
CA LEU A 88 -7.42 -8.11 3.73
C LEU A 88 -7.22 -9.62 3.47
N LEU A 89 -8.16 -10.42 3.96
CA LEU A 89 -8.24 -11.86 3.71
C LEU A 89 -9.52 -12.18 2.95
N LEU A 90 -9.36 -12.76 1.76
CA LEU A 90 -10.45 -13.19 0.89
C LEU A 90 -10.40 -14.71 0.69
N PRO A 91 -11.51 -15.45 0.81
CA PRO A 91 -11.50 -16.90 0.60
C PRO A 91 -10.99 -17.25 -0.81
N ALA A 92 -10.06 -18.20 -0.91
CA ALA A 92 -9.64 -18.71 -2.21
C ALA A 92 -10.77 -19.51 -2.88
N ASN A 93 -10.73 -19.60 -4.20
CA ASN A 93 -11.75 -20.22 -5.07
C ASN A 93 -13.14 -19.59 -4.92
N SER A 94 -13.22 -18.34 -4.45
CA SER A 94 -14.49 -17.61 -4.34
C SER A 94 -14.71 -16.71 -5.56
N PRO A 95 -15.95 -16.61 -6.05
CA PRO A 95 -16.29 -15.67 -7.12
C PRO A 95 -16.29 -14.23 -6.59
N VAL A 96 -15.85 -13.30 -7.45
CA VAL A 96 -15.80 -11.86 -7.17
C VAL A 96 -16.26 -11.05 -8.38
N THR A 97 -16.70 -9.82 -8.13
CA THR A 97 -16.87 -8.79 -9.15
C THR A 97 -15.60 -7.94 -9.19
N ILE A 98 -14.99 -7.81 -10.37
CA ILE A 98 -13.87 -6.92 -10.64
C ILE A 98 -14.43 -5.53 -10.94
N LEU A 99 -14.22 -4.61 -10.01
CA LEU A 99 -14.72 -3.23 -10.11
C LEU A 99 -13.80 -2.39 -10.98
N SER A 100 -12.48 -2.51 -10.75
CA SER A 100 -11.48 -1.77 -11.50
C SER A 100 -10.14 -2.46 -11.56
N SER A 101 -9.26 -1.97 -12.44
CA SER A 101 -7.89 -2.43 -12.63
C SER A 101 -6.94 -1.25 -12.78
N GLN A 102 -5.73 -1.39 -12.24
CA GLN A 102 -4.67 -0.42 -12.42
C GLN A 102 -3.29 -1.09 -12.38
N ALA A 103 -2.39 -0.65 -13.26
CA ALA A 103 -1.02 -1.16 -13.31
C ALA A 103 -0.12 -0.48 -12.28
N TYR A 104 0.76 -1.26 -11.66
CA TYR A 104 1.79 -0.82 -10.73
C TYR A 104 3.12 -1.51 -11.07
N THR A 105 4.22 -0.76 -11.02
CA THR A 105 5.55 -1.36 -11.00
C THR A 105 5.80 -1.92 -9.61
N VAL A 106 5.95 -3.24 -9.49
CA VAL A 106 6.32 -3.89 -8.23
C VAL A 106 7.77 -4.34 -8.29
N ARG A 107 8.41 -4.42 -7.12
CA ARG A 107 9.79 -4.86 -6.98
C ARG A 107 9.86 -6.22 -6.31
N GLN A 108 10.48 -7.19 -6.96
CA GLN A 108 10.66 -8.52 -6.40
C GLN A 108 11.69 -8.48 -5.27
N ARG A 109 11.33 -9.05 -4.11
CA ARG A 109 12.18 -8.99 -2.91
C ARG A 109 13.54 -9.70 -3.09
N LEU A 110 13.57 -10.81 -3.85
CA LEU A 110 14.74 -11.69 -3.95
C LEU A 110 15.90 -11.07 -4.75
N ASP A 111 15.61 -10.53 -5.93
CA ASP A 111 16.58 -10.06 -6.91
C ASP A 111 16.46 -8.57 -7.22
N GLN A 112 15.50 -7.89 -6.58
CA GLN A 112 15.20 -6.46 -6.78
C GLN A 112 14.72 -6.11 -8.19
N THR A 113 14.36 -7.10 -9.01
CA THR A 113 13.83 -6.85 -10.35
C THR A 113 12.49 -6.13 -10.26
N GLU A 114 12.33 -5.06 -11.03
CA GLU A 114 11.07 -4.33 -11.16
C GLU A 114 10.32 -4.76 -12.41
N PHE A 115 9.02 -4.97 -12.28
CA PHE A 115 8.16 -5.28 -13.41
C PHE A 115 6.72 -4.79 -13.16
N PRO A 116 5.97 -4.45 -14.22
CA PRO A 116 4.59 -4.02 -14.08
C PRO A 116 3.66 -5.21 -13.83
N ILE A 117 2.67 -5.03 -12.96
CA ILE A 117 1.52 -5.93 -12.83
C ILE A 117 0.24 -5.12 -12.66
N ASN A 118 -0.89 -5.71 -13.04
CA ASN A 118 -2.19 -5.16 -12.69
C ASN A 118 -2.57 -5.58 -11.27
N PHE A 119 -3.09 -4.60 -10.52
CA PHE A 119 -3.92 -4.82 -9.35
C PHE A 119 -5.36 -4.53 -9.69
N TYR A 120 -6.26 -5.25 -9.04
CA TYR A 120 -7.69 -5.17 -9.27
C TYR A 120 -8.40 -4.83 -7.98
N VAL A 121 -9.34 -3.89 -8.03
CA VAL A 121 -10.31 -3.73 -6.96
C VAL A 121 -11.42 -4.74 -7.19
N VAL A 122 -11.65 -5.61 -6.21
CA VAL A 122 -12.66 -6.65 -6.27
C VAL A 122 -13.67 -6.50 -5.14
N SER A 123 -14.90 -6.97 -5.36
CA SER A 123 -15.93 -7.15 -4.34
C SER A 123 -16.36 -8.61 -4.30
N THR A 124 -16.55 -9.13 -3.11
CA THR A 124 -17.21 -10.44 -2.87
C THR A 124 -18.67 -10.40 -3.36
N GLN A 125 -19.21 -11.54 -3.78
CA GLN A 125 -20.60 -11.59 -4.31
C GLN A 125 -21.67 -11.14 -3.31
N ASP A 126 -21.44 -11.33 -2.01
CA ASP A 126 -22.32 -10.85 -0.95
C ASP A 126 -22.07 -9.38 -0.57
N ASN A 127 -21.10 -8.73 -1.23
CA ASN A 127 -20.65 -7.35 -1.00
C ASN A 127 -20.20 -7.07 0.44
N THR A 128 -19.80 -8.09 1.19
CA THR A 128 -19.34 -7.92 2.59
C THR A 128 -17.88 -7.48 2.67
N LYS A 129 -17.09 -7.77 1.63
CA LYS A 129 -15.67 -7.41 1.52
C LYS A 129 -15.34 -6.89 0.14
N ALA A 130 -14.54 -5.83 0.10
CA ALA A 130 -13.93 -5.30 -1.11
C ALA A 130 -12.49 -4.84 -0.83
N GLY A 131 -11.66 -4.83 -1.87
CA GLY A 131 -10.29 -4.33 -1.79
C GLY A 131 -9.42 -4.73 -2.98
N TRP A 132 -8.15 -4.41 -2.88
CA TRP A 132 -7.14 -4.63 -3.90
C TRP A 132 -6.54 -6.02 -3.83
N VAL A 133 -6.44 -6.67 -4.99
CA VAL A 133 -5.83 -8.00 -5.17
C VAL A 133 -4.86 -7.95 -6.36
N ALA A 134 -3.71 -8.61 -6.23
CA ALA A 134 -2.75 -8.74 -7.32
C ALA A 134 -3.31 -9.63 -8.45
N GLY A 135 -3.07 -9.26 -9.71
CA GLY A 135 -3.61 -9.96 -10.88
C GLY A 135 -3.26 -11.46 -10.96
N TRP A 136 -2.14 -11.88 -10.37
CA TRP A 136 -1.75 -13.30 -10.32
C TRP A 136 -2.73 -14.19 -9.54
N CYS A 137 -3.56 -13.59 -8.70
CA CYS A 137 -4.49 -14.25 -7.80
C CYS A 137 -5.93 -14.24 -8.32
N LEU A 138 -6.12 -13.83 -9.57
CA LEU A 138 -7.40 -13.87 -10.26
C LEU A 138 -7.31 -14.82 -11.45
N ALA A 139 -8.23 -15.79 -11.48
CA ALA A 139 -8.61 -16.44 -12.72
C ALA A 139 -9.73 -15.59 -13.33
N ALA A 140 -9.41 -14.82 -14.38
CA ALA A 140 -10.44 -14.23 -15.23
C ALA A 140 -11.17 -15.35 -16.01
N PRO A 141 -12.44 -15.15 -16.40
CA PRO A 141 -13.17 -16.10 -17.24
C PRO A 141 -12.48 -16.37 -18.59
#